data_AF-A0A958GIQ2-F1
#
_entry.id   AF-A0A958GIQ2-F1
#
_cell.length_a   1.000
_cell.length_b   1.000
_cell.length_c   1.000
_cell.angle_alpha   90.00
_cell.angle_beta   90.00
_cell.angle_gamma   90.00
#
_symmetry.space_group_name_H-M   'P 1'
#
loop_
_entity.id
_entity.type
_entity.pdbx_description
1 polymer ?
#
loop_
_entity_poly.entity_id
_entity_poly.type
_entity_poly.pdbx_seq_one_letter_code
_entity_poly.pdbx_strand_id
1 'polypeptide(L)'
;MTELEIVDSSSQHHGELPLYGRDEELALLIEHYRSSSIGAQKLVLLEAFSGGGKSRLLREFLAKLRGQESSPIILRAQGIHRQGAAPFQLFSQIIDSLLASKEGIDALRTIESDALTPSEITSLITALPSLEAIYSSPPEVHFEEAAFGQQRTINALSKFVSSLGTVERPVVLLIDDIQWADELTLKV
;
A
#
# COMPACT_ATOMS: atom_id res chain seq x y z
N MET A 1 53.55 15.72 9.75
CA MET A 1 53.23 14.77 8.67
C MET A 1 52.32 13.76 9.32
N THR A 2 51.02 14.03 9.26
CA THR A 2 50.00 13.39 10.11
C THR A 2 49.17 12.48 9.22
N GLU A 3 49.21 11.19 9.56
CA GLU A 3 48.52 10.08 8.89
C GLU A 3 47.02 10.17 9.20
N LEU A 4 46.18 10.13 8.16
CA LEU A 4 44.72 10.04 8.29
C LEU A 4 44.34 8.56 8.26
N GLU A 5 43.92 8.05 9.41
CA GLU A 5 43.39 6.69 9.55
C GLU A 5 41.92 6.69 9.11
N ILE A 6 41.64 6.08 7.95
CA ILE A 6 40.27 5.84 7.49
C ILE A 6 39.79 4.58 8.22
N VAL A 7 38.95 4.77 9.24
CA VAL A 7 38.24 3.68 9.92
C VAL A 7 37.01 3.31 9.09
N ASP A 8 37.14 2.24 8.31
CA ASP A 8 36.04 1.60 7.58
C ASP A 8 35.22 0.72 8.53
N SER A 9 34.09 1.22 9.02
CA SER A 9 33.09 0.46 9.77
C SER A 9 32.10 -0.18 8.80
N SER A 10 32.55 -1.26 8.18
CA SER A 10 31.77 -2.14 7.31
C SER A 10 30.55 -2.72 8.03
N SER A 11 29.37 -2.16 7.76
CA SER A 11 28.08 -2.84 7.88
C SER A 11 27.66 -3.25 6.48
N GLN A 12 27.41 -4.55 6.30
CA GLN A 12 27.22 -5.21 5.00
C GLN A 12 26.02 -4.64 4.20
N HIS A 13 26.27 -3.62 3.38
CA HIS A 13 25.43 -3.28 2.23
C HIS A 13 26.10 -3.86 0.97
N HIS A 14 25.51 -4.91 0.40
CA HIS A 14 25.97 -5.45 -0.88
C HIS A 14 25.86 -4.36 -1.98
N GLY A 15 26.98 -3.72 -2.34
CA GLY A 15 27.27 -3.18 -3.66
C GLY A 15 26.34 -2.12 -4.27
N GLU A 16 25.55 -1.39 -3.50
CA GLU A 16 24.65 -0.36 -4.06
C GLU A 16 25.27 1.04 -3.98
N LEU A 17 25.62 1.61 -5.13
CA LEU A 17 26.11 2.99 -5.27
C LEU A 17 25.15 3.99 -4.60
N PRO A 18 25.61 5.06 -3.92
CA PRO A 18 24.71 6.05 -3.31
C PRO A 18 23.71 6.64 -4.31
N LEU A 19 22.51 7.01 -3.84
CA LEU A 19 21.56 7.77 -4.65
C LEU A 19 22.10 9.21 -4.79
N TYR A 20 22.42 9.62 -6.00
CA TYR A 20 22.92 10.97 -6.30
C TYR A 20 21.83 11.84 -6.94
N GLY A 21 21.74 13.10 -6.51
CA GLY A 21 20.94 14.13 -7.16
C GLY A 21 19.43 13.97 -7.01
N ARG A 22 18.98 13.22 -5.99
CA ARG A 22 17.56 12.98 -5.69
C ARG A 22 17.19 13.25 -4.22
N ASP A 23 18.01 14.07 -3.56
CA ASP A 23 17.85 14.37 -2.13
C ASP A 23 16.55 15.12 -1.86
N GLU A 24 16.14 16.01 -2.78
CA GLU A 24 14.90 16.78 -2.67
C GLU A 24 13.66 15.88 -2.79
N GLU A 25 13.60 15.00 -3.80
CA GLU A 25 12.48 14.08 -3.97
C GLU A 25 12.39 13.08 -2.82
N LEU A 26 13.55 12.61 -2.33
CA LEU A 26 13.60 11.73 -1.18
C LEU A 26 13.13 12.44 0.10
N ALA A 27 13.55 13.69 0.31
CA ALA A 27 13.09 14.50 1.44
C ALA A 27 11.58 14.75 1.37
N LEU A 28 11.04 15.03 0.19
CA LEU A 28 9.61 15.22 -0.03
C LEU A 28 8.80 13.96 0.31
N LEU A 29 9.25 12.78 -0.14
CA LEU A 29 8.60 11.51 0.21
C LEU A 29 8.59 11.25 1.71
N ILE A 30 9.72 11.52 2.39
CA ILE A 30 9.84 11.37 3.84
C ILE A 30 8.92 12.35 4.57
N GLU A 31 8.84 13.60 4.12
CA GLU A 31 7.97 14.61 4.72
C GLU A 31 6.49 14.23 4.56
N HIS A 32 6.09 13.78 3.37
CA HIS A 32 4.73 13.27 3.16
C HIS A 32 4.42 12.10 4.08
N TYR A 33 5.32 11.13 4.21
CA TYR A 33 5.16 10.01 5.14
C TYR A 33 5.06 10.47 6.61
N ARG A 34 5.90 11.41 7.05
CA ARG A 34 5.82 11.92 8.42
C ARG A 34 4.50 12.64 8.68
N SER A 35 4.04 13.43 7.72
CA SER A 35 2.76 14.14 7.85
C SER A 35 1.55 13.20 7.86
N SER A 36 1.65 11.97 7.34
CA SER A 36 0.54 11.00 7.40
C SER A 36 0.34 10.42 8.80
N SER A 37 1.36 10.45 9.67
CA SER A 37 1.22 10.08 11.09
C SER A 37 0.28 11.00 11.87
N ILE A 38 -0.15 12.13 11.30
CA ILE A 38 -1.14 13.05 11.88
C ILE A 38 -2.57 12.70 11.37
N GLY A 39 -2.78 11.48 10.88
CA GLY A 39 -4.08 10.96 10.43
C GLY A 39 -4.50 11.40 9.02
N ALA A 40 -3.60 12.00 8.25
CA ALA A 40 -3.88 12.42 6.88
C ALA A 40 -3.41 11.36 5.87
N GLN A 41 -4.31 10.89 5.02
CA GLN A 41 -3.93 10.10 3.85
C GLN A 41 -3.17 10.98 2.85
N LYS A 42 -2.07 10.46 2.30
CA LYS A 42 -1.24 11.14 1.32
C LYS A 42 -1.11 10.28 0.08
N LEU A 43 -1.37 10.89 -1.08
CA LEU A 43 -1.12 10.29 -2.38
C LEU A 43 0.04 11.03 -3.03
N VAL A 44 1.03 10.28 -3.50
CA VAL A 44 2.16 10.83 -4.26
C VAL A 44 2.24 10.11 -5.59
N LEU A 45 2.15 10.87 -6.68
CA LEU A 45 2.39 10.37 -8.03
C LEU A 45 3.86 10.60 -8.40
N LEU A 46 4.59 9.51 -8.64
CA LEU A 46 5.97 9.58 -9.11
C LEU A 46 6.02 9.40 -10.62
N GLU A 47 6.36 10.46 -11.34
CA GLU A 47 6.57 10.45 -12.79
C GLU A 47 8.06 10.56 -13.12
N ALA A 48 8.51 9.75 -14.08
CA ALA A 48 9.89 9.72 -14.55
C ALA A 48 9.96 8.87 -15.82
N PHE A 49 10.92 9.18 -16.67
CA PHE A 49 11.24 8.37 -17.84
C PHE A 49 11.67 6.96 -17.44
N SER A 50 11.56 6.02 -18.38
CA SER A 50 12.12 4.67 -18.20
C SER A 50 13.61 4.76 -17.86
N GLY A 51 14.03 4.05 -16.81
CA GLY A 51 15.41 4.14 -16.29
C GLY A 51 15.71 5.41 -15.47
N GLY A 52 14.74 6.31 -15.24
CA GLY A 52 14.93 7.56 -14.50
C GLY A 52 15.15 7.42 -12.99
N GLY A 53 15.28 6.20 -12.48
CA GLY A 53 15.68 5.92 -11.09
C GLY A 53 14.54 5.78 -10.09
N LYS A 54 13.25 5.71 -10.50
CA LYS A 54 12.10 5.59 -9.58
C LYS A 54 12.25 4.43 -8.58
N SER A 55 12.58 3.25 -9.08
CA SER A 55 12.75 2.06 -8.23
C SER A 55 13.90 2.23 -7.23
N ARG A 56 14.93 2.99 -7.60
CA ARG A 56 16.03 3.29 -6.68
C ARG A 56 15.60 4.32 -5.63
N LEU A 57 14.94 5.40 -6.02
CA LEU A 57 14.38 6.39 -5.11
C LEU A 57 13.44 5.73 -4.07
N LEU A 58 12.51 4.89 -4.53
CA LEU A 58 11.59 4.17 -3.66
C LEU A 58 12.32 3.20 -2.72
N ARG A 59 13.40 2.56 -3.17
CA ARG A 59 14.21 1.69 -2.32
C ARG A 59 14.89 2.46 -1.19
N GLU A 60 15.50 3.61 -1.50
CA GLU A 60 16.12 4.49 -0.50
C GLU A 60 15.10 5.05 0.48
N PHE A 61 13.93 5.45 -0.03
CA PHE A 61 12.81 5.88 0.80
C PHE A 61 12.43 4.79 1.81
N LEU A 62 12.17 3.57 1.34
CA LEU A 62 11.84 2.44 2.22
C LEU A 62 12.96 2.10 3.21
N ALA A 63 14.22 2.18 2.79
CA ALA A 63 15.36 1.94 3.67
C ALA A 63 15.38 2.95 4.84
N LYS A 64 15.07 4.23 4.57
CA LYS A 64 14.95 5.27 5.60
C LYS A 64 13.74 5.10 6.53
N LEU A 65 12.67 4.42 6.08
CA LEU A 65 11.51 4.14 6.93
C LEU A 65 11.75 2.99 7.91
N ARG A 66 12.49 1.95 7.51
CA ARG A 66 12.80 0.78 8.36
C ARG A 66 13.63 1.11 9.59
N GLY A 67 14.28 2.26 9.64
CA GLY A 67 15.07 2.72 10.78
C GLY A 67 14.28 3.50 11.84
N GLN A 68 12.97 3.64 11.70
CA GLN A 68 12.11 4.38 12.64
C GLN A 68 11.40 3.44 13.63
N GLU A 69 11.09 3.93 14.83
CA GLU A 69 10.44 3.14 15.91
C GLU A 69 9.11 2.53 15.47
N SER A 70 8.35 3.24 14.62
CA SER A 70 7.13 2.74 13.97
C SER A 70 7.41 2.44 12.50
N SER A 71 8.02 1.28 12.25
CA SER A 71 8.22 0.80 10.88
C SER A 71 6.87 0.51 10.20
N PRO A 72 6.63 1.02 8.99
CA PRO A 72 5.35 0.85 8.30
C PRO A 72 5.17 -0.56 7.75
N ILE A 73 3.91 -0.95 7.55
CA ILE A 73 3.57 -2.08 6.69
C ILE A 73 3.73 -1.61 5.23
N ILE A 74 4.58 -2.31 4.47
CA ILE A 74 4.81 -2.01 3.05
C ILE A 74 4.01 -2.98 2.20
N LEU A 75 3.07 -2.46 1.41
CA LEU A 75 2.26 -3.24 0.49
C LEU A 75 2.63 -2.82 -0.93
N ARG A 76 2.79 -3.81 -1.82
CA ARG A 76 3.16 -3.58 -3.21
C ARG A 76 2.11 -4.18 -4.13
N ALA A 77 1.75 -3.43 -5.15
CA ALA A 77 0.94 -3.93 -6.26
C ALA A 77 1.50 -3.39 -7.56
N GLN A 78 1.29 -4.12 -8.65
CA GLN A 78 1.68 -3.70 -9.99
C GLN A 78 0.52 -3.85 -10.96
N GLY A 79 0.28 -2.82 -11.76
CA GLY A 79 -0.68 -2.88 -12.85
C GLY A 79 -0.15 -3.78 -13.95
N ILE A 80 -0.95 -4.76 -14.37
CA ILE A 80 -0.56 -5.70 -15.44
C ILE A 80 -1.59 -5.59 -16.55
N HIS A 81 -1.13 -5.24 -17.74
CA HIS A 81 -1.99 -5.26 -18.92
C HIS A 81 -2.34 -6.70 -19.31
N ARG A 82 -3.53 -7.16 -18.89
CA ARG A 82 -4.05 -8.49 -19.21
C ARG A 82 -5.48 -8.40 -19.73
N GLN A 83 -5.71 -8.98 -20.91
CA GLN A 83 -7.08 -9.10 -21.44
C GLN A 83 -7.92 -9.96 -20.50
N GLY A 84 -9.11 -9.46 -20.14
CA GLY A 84 -10.03 -10.15 -19.22
C GLY A 84 -9.52 -10.22 -17.78
N ALA A 85 -8.65 -9.29 -17.35
CA ALA A 85 -8.30 -9.17 -15.94
C ALA A 85 -9.56 -8.97 -15.09
N ALA A 86 -9.59 -9.62 -13.92
CA ALA A 86 -10.65 -9.39 -12.95
C ALA A 86 -10.60 -7.93 -12.46
N PRO A 87 -11.76 -7.32 -12.15
CA PRO A 87 -11.81 -6.04 -11.46
C PRO A 87 -10.94 -5.99 -10.21
N PHE A 88 -10.46 -4.80 -9.86
CA PHE A 88 -9.75 -4.56 -8.61
C PHE A 88 -8.45 -5.37 -8.44
N GLN A 89 -7.78 -5.72 -9.55
CA GLN A 89 -6.58 -6.55 -9.55
C GLN A 89 -5.49 -6.03 -8.60
N LEU A 90 -5.29 -4.71 -8.53
CA LEU A 90 -4.31 -4.10 -7.64
C LEU A 90 -4.67 -4.35 -6.17
N PHE A 91 -5.95 -4.23 -5.82
CA PHE A 91 -6.43 -4.50 -4.48
C PHE A 91 -6.36 -5.99 -4.13
N SER A 92 -6.60 -6.90 -5.08
CA SER A 92 -6.37 -8.33 -4.84
C SER A 92 -4.92 -8.62 -4.42
N GLN A 93 -3.94 -8.02 -5.11
CA GLN A 93 -2.52 -8.15 -4.75
C GLN A 93 -2.21 -7.59 -3.35
N ILE A 94 -2.85 -6.48 -2.99
CA ILE A 94 -2.72 -5.87 -1.65
C ILE A 94 -3.29 -6.81 -0.58
N ILE A 95 -4.47 -7.37 -0.80
CA ILE A 95 -5.08 -8.34 0.13
C ILE A 95 -4.22 -9.58 0.28
N ASP A 96 -3.78 -10.18 -0.82
CA ASP A 96 -2.94 -11.37 -0.78
C ASP A 96 -1.62 -11.11 -0.03
N SER A 97 -1.05 -9.90 -0.19
CA SER A 97 0.14 -9.47 0.55
C SER A 97 -0.11 -9.33 2.06
N LEU A 98 -1.27 -8.78 2.45
CA LEU A 98 -1.66 -8.66 3.86
C LEU A 98 -1.87 -10.04 4.49
N LEU A 99 -2.55 -10.95 3.79
CA LEU A 99 -2.81 -12.31 4.25
C LEU A 99 -1.54 -13.18 4.36
N ALA A 100 -0.46 -12.81 3.66
CA ALA A 100 0.80 -13.52 3.72
C ALA A 100 1.62 -13.27 5.00
N SER A 101 1.20 -12.35 5.87
CA SER A 101 1.90 -12.01 7.12
C SER A 101 0.95 -11.97 8.32
N LYS A 102 1.47 -12.31 9.50
CA LYS A 102 0.66 -12.24 10.73
C LYS A 102 0.26 -10.79 11.02
N GLU A 103 1.19 -9.86 10.84
CA GLU A 103 0.99 -8.43 11.05
C GLU A 103 -0.11 -7.87 10.13
N GLY A 104 -0.14 -8.31 8.87
CA GLY A 104 -1.18 -7.93 7.91
C GLY A 104 -2.55 -8.51 8.26
N ILE A 105 -2.61 -9.78 8.69
CA ILE A 105 -3.85 -10.39 9.20
C ILE A 105 -4.38 -9.64 10.44
N ASP A 106 -3.50 -9.29 11.38
CA ASP A 106 -3.87 -8.55 12.59
C ASP A 106 -4.39 -7.13 12.24
N ALA A 107 -3.78 -6.48 11.23
CA ALA A 107 -4.29 -5.21 10.70
C ALA A 107 -5.68 -5.36 10.09
N LEU A 108 -5.91 -6.39 9.25
CA LEU A 108 -7.22 -6.66 8.65
C LEU A 108 -8.31 -6.91 9.70
N ARG A 109 -8.00 -7.63 10.77
CA ARG A 109 -8.95 -7.89 11.87
C ARG A 109 -9.29 -6.64 12.69
N THR A 110 -8.37 -5.68 12.76
CA THR A 110 -8.62 -4.42 13.48
C THR A 110 -9.62 -3.53 12.72
N ILE A 111 -9.62 -3.62 11.39
CA ILE A 111 -10.55 -2.86 10.53
C ILE A 111 -12.00 -3.36 10.68
N GLU A 112 -12.15 -4.67 10.88
CA GLU A 112 -13.45 -5.34 11.00
C GLU A 112 -14.33 -4.79 12.12
N SER A 113 -13.74 -4.26 13.20
CA SER A 113 -14.52 -3.94 14.41
C SER A 113 -15.38 -2.68 14.32
N ASP A 114 -15.00 -1.67 13.51
CA ASP A 114 -15.69 -0.36 13.57
C ASP A 114 -15.79 0.43 12.24
N ALA A 115 -15.09 0.02 11.17
CA ALA A 115 -14.98 0.86 9.95
C ALA A 115 -15.99 0.52 8.84
N LEU A 116 -16.51 -0.71 8.82
CA LEU A 116 -17.28 -1.25 7.69
C LEU A 116 -18.62 -1.83 8.16
N THR A 117 -19.68 -1.53 7.43
CA THR A 117 -20.99 -2.14 7.67
C THR A 117 -21.04 -3.59 7.14
N PRO A 118 -21.97 -4.42 7.66
CA PRO A 118 -22.28 -5.74 7.10
C PRO A 118 -22.37 -5.77 5.56
N SER A 119 -23.11 -4.82 4.99
CA SER A 119 -23.28 -4.71 3.53
C SER A 119 -21.98 -4.38 2.79
N GLU A 120 -21.10 -3.59 3.40
CA GLU A 120 -19.80 -3.22 2.81
C GLU A 120 -18.84 -4.40 2.87
N ILE A 121 -18.82 -5.16 3.97
CA ILE A 121 -18.06 -6.40 4.10
C ILE A 121 -18.47 -7.41 3.01
N THR A 122 -19.78 -7.64 2.84
CA THR A 122 -20.28 -8.53 1.76
C THR A 122 -19.87 -8.04 0.37
N SER A 123 -19.91 -6.72 0.14
CA SER A 123 -19.50 -6.12 -1.14
C SER A 123 -18.00 -6.26 -1.40
N LEU A 124 -17.17 -6.14 -0.36
CA LEU A 124 -15.72 -6.35 -0.43
C LEU A 124 -15.38 -7.80 -0.72
N ILE A 125 -15.99 -8.75 0.00
CA ILE A 125 -15.78 -10.19 -0.23
C ILE A 125 -16.17 -10.59 -1.66
N THR A 126 -17.30 -10.08 -2.14
CA THR A 126 -17.75 -10.33 -3.52
C THR A 126 -16.74 -9.86 -4.55
N ALA A 127 -16.08 -8.72 -4.31
CA ALA A 127 -15.08 -8.15 -5.21
C ALA A 127 -13.67 -8.74 -5.00
N LEU A 128 -13.34 -9.14 -3.78
CA LEU A 128 -12.03 -9.59 -3.32
C LEU A 128 -12.20 -10.86 -2.45
N PRO A 129 -12.42 -12.04 -3.07
CA PRO A 129 -12.79 -13.26 -2.34
C PRO A 129 -11.79 -13.71 -1.27
N SER A 130 -10.50 -13.36 -1.41
CA SER A 130 -9.47 -13.66 -0.40
C SER A 130 -9.82 -13.11 1.00
N LEU A 131 -10.67 -12.09 1.10
CA LEU A 131 -11.12 -11.51 2.37
C LEU A 131 -12.02 -12.44 3.20
N GLU A 132 -12.61 -13.50 2.61
CA GLU A 132 -13.39 -14.51 3.36
C GLU A 132 -12.58 -15.16 4.48
N ALA A 133 -11.26 -15.25 4.32
CA ALA A 133 -10.37 -15.80 5.35
C ALA A 133 -10.33 -14.96 6.64
N ILE A 134 -10.74 -13.69 6.58
CA ILE A 134 -10.82 -12.78 7.72
C ILE A 134 -12.26 -12.73 8.24
N TYR A 135 -13.20 -12.38 7.37
CA TYR A 135 -14.61 -12.15 7.72
C TYR A 135 -15.41 -13.46 7.70
N SER A 136 -15.17 -14.32 8.69
CA SER A 136 -15.54 -15.76 8.72
C SER A 136 -17.06 -16.08 8.71
N SER A 137 -17.92 -15.09 8.45
CA SER A 137 -19.35 -15.26 8.17
C SER A 137 -19.86 -13.99 7.49
N PRO A 138 -19.81 -13.86 6.15
CA PRO A 138 -20.40 -12.71 5.49
C PRO A 138 -21.87 -12.64 5.89
N PRO A 139 -22.36 -11.47 6.34
CA PRO A 139 -23.76 -11.33 6.68
C PRO A 139 -24.61 -11.61 5.44
N GLU A 140 -25.68 -12.40 5.60
CA GLU A 140 -26.66 -12.62 4.53
C GLU A 140 -27.32 -11.28 4.20
N VAL A 141 -26.83 -10.62 3.14
CA VAL A 141 -27.36 -9.36 2.64
C VAL A 141 -27.93 -9.59 1.26
N HIS A 142 -29.25 -9.43 1.14
CA HIS A 142 -29.91 -9.42 -0.16
C HIS A 142 -29.77 -8.05 -0.80
N PHE A 143 -29.05 -7.97 -1.92
CA PHE A 143 -28.94 -6.75 -2.70
C PHE A 143 -30.11 -6.66 -3.69
N GLU A 144 -30.97 -5.66 -3.52
CA GLU A 144 -32.16 -5.48 -4.38
C GLU A 144 -31.80 -4.99 -5.80
N GLU A 145 -30.63 -4.37 -6.00
CA GLU A 145 -30.23 -3.81 -7.30
C GLU A 145 -28.72 -3.90 -7.58
N ALA A 146 -28.38 -4.29 -8.82
CA ALA A 146 -27.01 -4.46 -9.30
C ALA A 146 -26.25 -3.12 -9.51
N ALA A 147 -26.93 -2.06 -9.92
CA ALA A 147 -26.31 -0.74 -10.16
C ALA A 147 -25.77 -0.10 -8.86
N PHE A 148 -26.45 -0.30 -7.74
CA PHE A 148 -25.94 0.11 -6.43
C PHE A 148 -24.78 -0.77 -5.94
N GLY A 149 -24.57 -1.96 -6.53
CA GLY A 149 -23.48 -2.87 -6.17
C GLY A 149 -22.11 -2.26 -6.39
N GLN A 150 -21.86 -1.71 -7.58
CA GLN A 150 -20.57 -1.12 -7.94
C GLN A 150 -20.19 0.06 -7.04
N GLN A 151 -21.09 1.03 -6.85
CA GLN A 151 -20.81 2.20 -6.02
C GLN A 151 -20.60 1.80 -4.55
N ARG A 152 -21.37 0.84 -4.04
CA ARG A 152 -21.15 0.28 -2.70
C ARG A 152 -19.77 -0.36 -2.60
N THR A 153 -19.36 -1.17 -3.57
CA THR A 153 -18.01 -1.77 -3.58
C THR A 153 -16.92 -0.71 -3.60
N ILE A 154 -17.04 0.32 -4.44
CA ILE A 154 -16.06 1.42 -4.50
C ILE A 154 -15.97 2.14 -3.14
N ASN A 155 -17.11 2.49 -2.54
CA ASN A 155 -17.16 3.14 -1.24
C ASN A 155 -16.57 2.26 -0.13
N ALA A 156 -16.93 0.96 -0.13
CA ALA A 156 -16.41 -0.01 0.83
C ALA A 156 -14.89 -0.16 0.71
N LEU A 157 -14.36 -0.19 -0.53
CA LEU A 157 -12.93 -0.29 -0.78
C LEU A 157 -12.19 0.98 -0.39
N SER A 158 -12.78 2.15 -0.64
CA SER A 158 -12.23 3.45 -0.21
C SER A 158 -12.12 3.52 1.31
N LYS A 159 -13.16 3.09 2.04
CA LYS A 159 -13.15 3.01 3.50
C LYS A 159 -12.14 1.98 4.00
N PHE A 160 -12.10 0.82 3.37
CA PHE A 160 -11.15 -0.24 3.71
C PHE A 160 -9.71 0.26 3.59
N VAL A 161 -9.32 0.85 2.45
CA VAL A 161 -7.98 1.42 2.24
C VAL A 161 -7.69 2.53 3.25
N SER A 162 -8.68 3.38 3.53
CA SER A 162 -8.59 4.44 4.54
C SER A 162 -8.34 3.93 5.95
N SER A 163 -8.78 2.71 6.25
CA SER A 163 -8.66 2.06 7.55
C SER A 163 -7.46 1.12 7.69
N LEU A 164 -6.72 0.85 6.60
CA LEU A 164 -5.62 -0.13 6.60
C LEU A 164 -4.49 0.20 7.59
N GLY A 165 -4.24 1.49 7.84
CA GLY A 165 -3.16 1.94 8.71
C GLY A 165 -3.67 2.77 9.90
N THR A 166 -2.91 2.71 11.00
CA THR A 166 -3.10 3.59 12.16
C THR A 166 -1.91 4.53 12.33
N VAL A 167 -1.99 5.46 13.29
CA VAL A 167 -0.86 6.33 13.63
C VAL A 167 0.33 5.51 14.13
N GLU A 168 0.07 4.47 14.91
CA GLU A 168 1.09 3.58 15.48
C GLU A 168 1.67 2.62 14.43
N ARG A 169 0.86 2.24 13.44
CA ARG A 169 1.23 1.31 12.36
C ARG A 169 0.77 1.86 11.01
N PRO A 170 1.52 2.82 10.44
CA PRO A 170 1.20 3.36 9.13
C PRO A 170 1.38 2.31 8.03
N VAL A 171 0.58 2.44 6.97
CA VAL A 171 0.69 1.60 5.76
C VAL A 171 1.22 2.47 4.63
N VAL A 172 2.20 1.94 3.89
CA VAL A 172 2.67 2.53 2.64
C VAL A 172 2.31 1.60 1.50
N LEU A 173 1.41 2.06 0.64
CA LEU A 173 1.04 1.37 -0.59
C LEU A 173 1.92 1.88 -1.73
N LEU A 174 2.69 0.98 -2.33
CA LEU A 174 3.48 1.24 -3.53
C LEU A 174 2.81 0.56 -4.72
N ILE A 175 2.28 1.36 -5.63
CA ILE A 175 1.62 0.89 -6.84
C ILE A 175 2.47 1.27 -8.05
N ASP A 176 3.04 0.26 -8.69
CA ASP A 176 3.76 0.43 -9.95
C ASP A 176 2.79 0.24 -11.13
N ASP A 177 3.09 0.93 -12.23
CA ASP A 177 2.34 0.83 -13.49
C ASP A 177 0.81 1.03 -13.38
N ILE A 178 0.39 2.05 -12.60
CA ILE A 178 -1.02 2.41 -12.38
C ILE A 178 -1.80 2.66 -13.67
N GLN A 179 -1.12 3.03 -14.77
CA GLN A 179 -1.74 3.18 -16.09
C GLN A 179 -2.40 1.91 -16.63
N TRP A 180 -2.08 0.73 -16.07
CA TRP A 180 -2.69 -0.54 -16.43
C TRP A 180 -3.82 -0.97 -15.47
N ALA A 181 -4.18 -0.13 -14.50
CA ALA A 181 -5.30 -0.41 -13.60
C ALA A 181 -6.63 -0.40 -14.35
N ASP A 182 -7.58 -1.22 -13.89
CA ASP A 182 -8.95 -1.19 -14.40
C ASP A 182 -9.69 0.07 -13.95
N GLU A 183 -10.74 0.45 -14.68
CA GLU A 183 -11.52 1.66 -14.41
C GLU A 183 -12.15 1.70 -13.01
N LEU A 184 -12.44 0.54 -12.42
CA LEU A 184 -13.05 0.49 -11.09
C LEU A 184 -12.01 0.77 -10.01
N THR A 185 -10.79 0.26 -10.19
CA THR A 185 -9.66 0.58 -9.32
C THR A 185 -9.38 2.09 -9.28
N LEU A 186 -9.47 2.79 -10.42
CA LEU A 186 -9.22 4.23 -10.49
C LEU A 186 -10.32 5.11 -9.85
N LYS A 187 -11.47 4.53 -9.48
CA LYS A 187 -12.59 5.24 -8.84
C LYS A 187 -12.55 5.16 -7.30
N VAL A 188 -11.60 4.42 -6.75
CA VAL A 188 -11.36 4.23 -5.31
C VAL A 188 -10.26 5.18 -4.87
#